data_AF-A0A9W7C1X9-F1
#
_entry.id   AF-A0A9W7C1X9-F1
#
_cell.length_a   1.000
_cell.length_b   1.000
_cell.length_c   1.000
_cell.angle_alpha   90.00
_cell.angle_beta   90.00
_cell.angle_gamma   90.00
#
_symmetry.space_group_name_H-M   'P 1'
#
loop_
_entity.id
_entity.type
_entity.pdbx_description
1 polymer ?
#
loop_
_entity_poly.entity_id
_entity_poly.type
_entity_poly.pdbx_seq_one_letter_code
_entity_poly.pdbx_strand_id
1 'polypeptide(L)'
;MGIGSETATPIAAALIWAFRDGLGMIVGLLFGGAKSTTFKGYVLQYRLFADVMNDLGMIVDIALPFCDPKYYNAGYAISTSCKAICGVAAGATRGSILMSFTNGRDTSEITSKESAQETAITVVGILCGVVVGGWVEEWRFAWFAFWTAVHVWANFHAVKSVKFKTLNFPRLRAIINEEGGIVGPMEVEESVFCFWDMLRGSKVDLGCSLADLGKLEVGDVKGRKYVIVRKNGRKKVAISADASSEDVLDAATEALGGRKPRKDWAKRLADAGWRIDEFHFVVGDWRYKVEDNR
;
A
#
# COMPACT_ATOMS: atom_id res chain seq x y z
N MET A 1 -13.18 -27.50 16.65
CA MET A 1 -12.56 -28.57 15.84
C MET A 1 -12.67 -29.85 16.64
N GLY A 2 -13.74 -30.62 16.45
CA GLY A 2 -13.97 -31.89 17.16
C GLY A 2 -13.55 -33.05 16.26
N ILE A 3 -12.62 -33.87 16.74
CA ILE A 3 -12.18 -35.14 16.15
C ILE A 3 -13.25 -36.19 16.46
N GLY A 4 -14.50 -35.92 16.08
CA GLY A 4 -15.69 -36.58 16.63
C GLY A 4 -16.62 -37.21 15.60
N SER A 5 -16.17 -37.47 14.37
CA SER A 5 -16.88 -38.39 13.48
C SER A 5 -15.98 -39.59 13.23
N GLU A 6 -16.53 -40.79 13.41
CA GLU A 6 -15.84 -42.08 13.17
C GLU A 6 -15.43 -42.29 11.69
N THR A 7 -15.70 -41.31 10.83
CA THR A 7 -15.52 -41.35 9.37
C THR A 7 -14.52 -40.32 8.82
N ALA A 8 -13.98 -39.42 9.65
CA ALA A 8 -13.03 -38.39 9.20
C ALA A 8 -11.61 -38.97 9.06
N THR A 9 -11.14 -39.17 7.82
CA THR A 9 -9.78 -39.66 7.58
C THR A 9 -8.74 -38.54 7.80
N PRO A 10 -7.54 -38.84 8.30
CA PRO A 10 -6.45 -37.85 8.43
C PRO A 10 -6.14 -37.13 7.10
N ILE A 11 -6.28 -37.82 5.98
CA ILE A 11 -6.09 -37.26 4.63
C ILE A 11 -7.17 -36.23 4.30
N ALA A 12 -8.44 -36.50 4.62
CA ALA A 12 -9.51 -35.53 4.39
C ALA A 12 -9.30 -34.25 5.20
N ALA A 13 -8.87 -34.36 6.46
CA ALA A 13 -8.52 -33.21 7.30
C ALA A 13 -7.33 -32.41 6.73
N ALA A 14 -6.29 -33.11 6.28
CA ALA A 14 -5.12 -32.49 5.65
C ALA A 14 -5.49 -31.75 4.35
N LEU A 15 -6.35 -32.34 3.52
CA LEU A 15 -6.85 -31.71 2.29
C LEU A 15 -7.67 -30.46 2.59
N ILE A 16 -8.57 -30.49 3.58
CA ILE A 16 -9.34 -29.31 3.98
C ILE A 16 -8.43 -28.18 4.45
N TRP A 17 -7.40 -28.50 5.25
CA TRP A 17 -6.40 -27.54 5.69
C TRP A 17 -5.63 -26.95 4.50
N ALA A 18 -5.16 -27.81 3.59
CA ALA A 18 -4.41 -27.40 2.40
C ALA A 18 -5.24 -26.51 1.46
N PHE A 19 -6.51 -26.85 1.22
CA PHE A 19 -7.40 -26.04 0.38
C PHE A 19 -7.66 -24.68 1.01
N ARG A 20 -7.99 -24.65 2.31
CA ARG A 20 -8.28 -23.40 3.01
C ARG A 20 -7.07 -22.47 3.06
N ASP A 21 -5.92 -22.98 3.46
CA ASP A 21 -4.71 -22.17 3.62
C ASP A 21 -4.13 -21.81 2.24
N GLY A 22 -4.22 -22.73 1.27
CA GLY A 22 -3.85 -22.50 -0.12
C GLY A 22 -4.70 -21.42 -0.80
N LEU A 23 -6.01 -21.36 -0.53
CA LEU A 23 -6.87 -20.26 -1.01
C LEU A 23 -6.39 -18.90 -0.48
N GLY A 24 -6.04 -18.82 0.81
CA GLY A 24 -5.48 -17.60 1.40
C GLY A 24 -4.19 -17.17 0.68
N MET A 25 -3.28 -18.11 0.42
CA MET A 25 -2.04 -17.84 -0.33
C MET A 25 -2.30 -17.36 -1.76
N ILE A 26 -3.24 -17.99 -2.47
CA ILE A 26 -3.64 -17.57 -3.83
C ILE A 26 -4.21 -16.15 -3.81
N VAL A 27 -5.08 -15.84 -2.85
CA VAL A 27 -5.64 -14.49 -2.70
C VAL A 27 -4.54 -13.48 -2.42
N GLY A 28 -3.60 -13.78 -1.53
CA GLY A 28 -2.43 -12.94 -1.26
C GLY A 28 -1.60 -12.69 -2.52
N LEU A 29 -1.31 -13.73 -3.30
CA LEU A 29 -0.58 -13.64 -4.56
C LEU A 29 -1.30 -12.75 -5.58
N LEU A 30 -2.60 -12.98 -5.79
CA LEU A 30 -3.41 -12.18 -6.71
C LEU A 30 -3.49 -10.72 -6.27
N PHE A 31 -3.68 -10.48 -4.98
CA PHE A 31 -3.71 -9.13 -4.40
C PHE A 31 -2.36 -8.42 -4.58
N GLY A 32 -1.25 -9.09 -4.26
CA GLY A 32 0.09 -8.56 -4.44
C GLY A 32 0.39 -8.23 -5.90
N GLY A 33 0.06 -9.13 -6.83
CA GLY A 33 0.19 -8.88 -8.26
C GLY A 33 -0.63 -7.67 -8.73
N ALA A 34 -1.91 -7.61 -8.33
CA ALA A 34 -2.84 -6.57 -8.76
C ALA A 34 -2.55 -5.19 -8.15
N LYS A 35 -1.95 -5.12 -6.95
CA LYS A 35 -1.70 -3.87 -6.21
C LYS A 35 -0.24 -3.47 -6.07
N SER A 36 0.69 -4.28 -6.56
CA SER A 36 2.15 -4.04 -6.55
C SER A 36 2.53 -2.60 -6.91
N THR A 37 1.92 -2.05 -7.96
CA THR A 37 2.21 -0.70 -8.48
C THR A 37 1.64 0.44 -7.62
N THR A 38 0.88 0.15 -6.57
CA THR A 38 0.26 1.16 -5.70
C THR A 38 0.85 1.19 -4.30
N PHE A 39 1.55 0.13 -3.86
CA PHE A 39 2.10 0.06 -2.49
C PHE A 39 3.04 1.22 -2.18
N LYS A 40 3.95 1.55 -3.11
CA LYS A 40 4.86 2.70 -2.97
C LYS A 40 4.11 4.04 -2.90
N GLY A 41 2.96 4.12 -3.58
CA GLY A 41 2.09 5.29 -3.67
C GLY A 41 1.39 5.67 -2.37
N TYR A 42 0.95 4.65 -1.63
CA TYR A 42 -0.01 4.77 -0.55
C TYR A 42 0.44 3.98 0.68
N VAL A 43 1.71 4.14 1.06
CA VAL A 43 2.37 3.33 2.09
C VAL A 43 1.61 3.36 3.42
N LEU A 44 1.19 4.56 3.87
CA LEU A 44 0.51 4.73 5.16
C LEU A 44 -0.91 4.14 5.13
N GLN A 45 -1.63 4.32 4.02
CA GLN A 45 -2.97 3.76 3.85
C GLN A 45 -2.93 2.24 3.79
N TYR A 46 -1.97 1.66 3.05
CA TYR A 46 -1.82 0.21 2.98
C TYR A 46 -1.43 -0.40 4.31
N ARG A 47 -0.68 0.34 5.15
CA ARG A 47 -0.37 -0.11 6.50
C ARG A 47 -1.62 -0.20 7.36
N LEU A 48 -2.41 0.87 7.44
CA LEU A 48 -3.66 0.88 8.20
C LEU A 48 -4.70 -0.10 7.62
N PHE A 49 -4.74 -0.25 6.30
CA PHE A 49 -5.60 -1.22 5.62
C PHE A 49 -5.21 -2.67 5.97
N ALA A 50 -3.91 -2.97 6.08
CA ALA A 50 -3.45 -4.30 6.47
C ALA A 50 -3.98 -4.68 7.85
N ASP A 51 -3.87 -3.77 8.82
CA ASP A 51 -4.38 -3.97 10.18
C ASP A 51 -5.90 -4.22 10.19
N VAL A 52 -6.66 -3.40 9.46
CA VAL A 52 -8.12 -3.60 9.31
C VAL A 52 -8.45 -4.95 8.67
N MET A 53 -7.72 -5.37 7.63
CA MET A 53 -7.92 -6.69 7.01
C MET A 53 -7.61 -7.83 7.97
N ASN A 54 -6.59 -7.69 8.81
CA ASN A 54 -6.29 -8.68 9.85
C ASN A 54 -7.43 -8.78 10.86
N ASP A 55 -7.94 -7.64 11.35
CA ASP A 55 -9.07 -7.59 12.28
C ASP A 55 -10.34 -8.22 11.69
N LEU A 56 -10.60 -7.98 10.40
CA LEU A 56 -11.68 -8.64 9.67
C LEU A 56 -11.51 -10.17 9.62
N GLY A 57 -10.29 -10.67 9.48
CA GLY A 57 -10.01 -12.11 9.57
C GLY A 57 -10.25 -12.65 10.98
N MET A 58 -9.78 -11.93 12.00
CA MET A 58 -9.92 -12.35 13.40
C MET A 58 -11.39 -12.37 13.88
N ILE A 59 -12.22 -11.41 13.48
CA ILE A 59 -13.65 -11.43 13.84
C ILE A 59 -14.37 -12.61 13.20
N VAL A 60 -14.00 -13.00 11.98
CA VAL A 60 -14.55 -14.21 11.34
C VAL A 60 -14.21 -15.45 12.15
N ASP A 61 -12.96 -15.58 12.62
CA ASP A 61 -12.56 -16.71 13.47
C ASP A 61 -13.35 -16.77 14.79
N ILE A 62 -13.59 -15.62 15.43
CA ILE A 62 -14.34 -15.54 16.68
C ILE A 62 -15.83 -15.84 16.47
N ALA A 63 -16.39 -15.43 15.32
CA ALA A 63 -17.80 -15.64 14.98
C ALA A 63 -18.09 -17.07 14.52
N LEU A 64 -17.12 -17.75 13.90
CA LEU A 64 -17.30 -19.07 13.31
C LEU A 64 -17.95 -20.11 14.24
N PRO A 65 -17.57 -20.27 15.53
CA PRO A 65 -18.20 -21.22 16.43
C PRO A 65 -19.71 -21.03 16.66
N PHE A 66 -20.26 -19.86 16.33
CA PHE A 66 -21.70 -19.54 16.44
C PHE A 66 -22.46 -19.78 15.13
N CYS A 67 -21.76 -20.11 14.05
CA CYS A 67 -22.34 -20.42 12.76
C CYS A 67 -22.64 -21.93 12.64
N ASP A 68 -23.52 -22.28 11.71
CA ASP A 68 -23.72 -23.69 11.32
C ASP A 68 -22.38 -24.28 10.81
N PRO A 69 -21.96 -25.48 11.29
CA PRO A 69 -20.72 -26.14 10.88
C PRO A 69 -20.50 -26.24 9.37
N LYS A 70 -21.57 -26.25 8.56
CA LYS A 70 -21.46 -26.25 7.09
C LYS A 70 -20.73 -25.03 6.53
N TYR A 71 -20.69 -23.91 7.27
CA TYR A 71 -20.01 -22.68 6.87
C TYR A 71 -18.55 -22.59 7.34
N TYR A 72 -18.06 -23.52 8.17
CA TYR A 72 -16.73 -23.40 8.77
C TYR A 72 -15.62 -23.32 7.74
N ASN A 73 -15.64 -24.18 6.72
CA ASN A 73 -14.62 -24.18 5.68
C ASN A 73 -14.60 -22.86 4.90
N ALA A 74 -15.77 -22.33 4.53
CA ALA A 74 -15.88 -21.07 3.83
C ALA A 74 -15.45 -19.88 4.71
N GLY A 75 -15.89 -19.84 5.97
CA GLY A 75 -15.52 -18.77 6.89
C GLY A 75 -14.02 -18.77 7.19
N TYR A 76 -13.41 -19.94 7.43
CA TYR A 76 -11.96 -19.96 7.64
C TYR A 76 -11.19 -19.60 6.36
N ALA A 77 -11.68 -19.94 5.16
CA ALA A 77 -11.05 -19.52 3.91
C ALA A 77 -11.12 -17.98 3.73
N ILE A 78 -12.21 -17.34 4.17
CA ILE A 78 -12.33 -15.88 4.21
C ILE A 78 -11.32 -15.31 5.21
N SER A 79 -11.24 -15.86 6.42
CA SER A 79 -10.30 -15.43 7.46
C SER A 79 -8.84 -15.53 6.99
N THR A 80 -8.42 -16.66 6.42
CA THR A 80 -7.06 -16.84 5.89
C THR A 80 -6.77 -15.91 4.71
N SER A 81 -7.76 -15.65 3.85
CA SER A 81 -7.64 -14.67 2.75
C SER A 81 -7.42 -13.24 3.26
N CYS A 82 -8.20 -12.83 4.27
CA CYS A 82 -8.04 -11.52 4.91
C CYS A 82 -6.64 -11.35 5.53
N LYS A 83 -6.16 -12.36 6.27
CA LYS A 83 -4.82 -12.36 6.87
C LYS A 83 -3.70 -12.40 5.83
N ALA A 84 -3.90 -13.11 4.72
CA ALA A 84 -2.94 -13.11 3.61
C ALA A 84 -2.85 -11.73 2.94
N ILE A 85 -3.98 -11.04 2.73
CA ILE A 85 -4.00 -9.66 2.23
C ILE A 85 -3.26 -8.73 3.20
N CYS A 86 -3.51 -8.85 4.51
CA CYS A 86 -2.76 -8.13 5.53
C CYS A 86 -1.26 -8.38 5.39
N GLY A 87 -0.82 -9.64 5.37
CA GLY A 87 0.59 -10.00 5.27
C GLY A 87 1.29 -9.38 4.05
N VAL A 88 0.63 -9.40 2.89
CA VAL A 88 1.16 -8.80 1.67
C VAL A 88 1.22 -7.27 1.76
N ALA A 89 0.16 -6.61 2.20
CA ALA A 89 0.13 -5.14 2.33
C ALA A 89 1.11 -4.63 3.40
N ALA A 90 1.16 -5.27 4.56
CA ALA A 90 2.09 -4.96 5.64
C ALA A 90 3.55 -5.20 5.21
N GLY A 91 3.83 -6.32 4.53
CA GLY A 91 5.15 -6.65 4.03
C GLY A 91 5.65 -5.68 2.95
N ALA A 92 4.78 -5.33 2.00
CA ALA A 92 5.14 -4.42 0.90
C ALA A 92 5.43 -2.98 1.37
N THR A 93 4.79 -2.54 2.47
CA THR A 93 4.95 -1.18 3.01
C THR A 93 6.10 -1.06 4.01
N ARG A 94 6.47 -2.15 4.67
CA ARG A 94 7.52 -2.20 5.71
C ARG A 94 8.84 -1.60 5.24
N GLY A 95 9.31 -2.00 4.05
CA GLY A 95 10.59 -1.53 3.52
C GLY A 95 10.66 0.00 3.36
N SER A 96 9.60 0.60 2.80
CA SER A 96 9.52 2.06 2.64
C SER A 96 9.52 2.79 3.98
N ILE A 97 8.81 2.27 4.99
CA ILE A 97 8.78 2.86 6.34
C ILE A 97 10.17 2.79 6.97
N LEU A 98 10.83 1.63 6.94
CA LEU A 98 12.18 1.47 7.51
C LEU A 98 13.20 2.39 6.84
N MET A 99 13.16 2.50 5.51
CA MET A 99 14.03 3.42 4.76
C MET A 99 13.83 4.89 5.16
N SER A 100 12.60 5.27 5.57
CA SER A 100 12.36 6.63 6.06
C SER A 100 13.07 6.93 7.38
N PHE A 101 13.22 5.93 8.26
CA PHE A 101 13.93 6.07 9.52
C PHE A 101 15.45 6.10 9.35
N THR A 102 15.98 5.44 8.32
CA THR A 102 17.43 5.40 8.04
C THR A 102 17.88 6.48 7.07
N ASN A 103 16.95 7.26 6.52
CA ASN A 103 17.19 8.24 5.45
C ASN A 103 17.73 7.56 4.17
N GLY A 104 17.33 6.32 3.89
CA GLY A 104 17.77 5.51 2.75
C GLY A 104 19.06 4.70 2.98
N ARG A 105 19.52 4.61 4.22
CA ARG A 105 20.71 3.81 4.60
C ARG A 105 20.31 2.40 5.04
N ASP A 106 21.30 1.58 5.38
CA ASP A 106 21.11 0.21 5.86
C ASP A 106 20.03 0.13 6.96
N THR A 107 19.05 -0.75 6.75
CA THR A 107 17.91 -1.00 7.64
C THR A 107 18.11 -2.22 8.54
N SER A 108 19.21 -2.97 8.39
CA SER A 108 19.45 -4.26 9.07
C SER A 108 19.27 -4.21 10.59
N GLU A 109 19.81 -3.19 11.25
CA GLU A 109 19.70 -3.02 12.70
C GLU A 109 18.25 -2.74 13.13
N ILE A 110 17.54 -1.87 12.41
CA ILE A 110 16.14 -1.56 12.74
C ILE A 110 15.26 -2.79 12.49
N THR A 111 15.44 -3.47 11.36
CA THR A 111 14.70 -4.69 11.02
C THR A 111 14.90 -5.77 12.07
N SER A 112 16.13 -5.99 12.54
CA SER A 112 16.41 -7.03 13.56
C SER A 112 15.79 -6.69 14.91
N LYS A 113 15.86 -5.42 15.36
CA LYS A 113 15.22 -4.97 16.61
C LYS A 113 13.69 -5.03 16.54
N GLU A 114 13.10 -4.60 15.44
CA GLU A 114 11.65 -4.67 15.20
C GLU A 114 11.16 -6.13 15.24
N SER A 115 11.85 -7.04 14.55
CA SER A 115 11.48 -8.47 14.54
C SER A 115 11.63 -9.12 15.93
N ALA A 116 12.67 -8.77 16.68
CA ALA A 116 12.83 -9.22 18.07
C ALA A 116 11.72 -8.69 18.97
N GLN A 117 11.35 -7.42 18.82
CA GLN A 117 10.25 -6.79 19.56
C GLN A 117 8.90 -7.46 19.24
N GLU A 118 8.60 -7.66 17.95
CA GLU A 118 7.39 -8.33 17.48
C GLU A 118 7.27 -9.74 18.07
N THR A 119 8.37 -10.51 18.06
CA THR A 119 8.43 -11.85 18.64
C THR A 119 8.21 -11.82 20.15
N ALA A 120 8.90 -10.92 20.87
CA ALA A 120 8.79 -10.82 22.32
C ALA A 120 7.35 -10.46 22.75
N ILE A 121 6.73 -9.47 22.10
CA ILE A 121 5.35 -9.06 22.37
C ILE A 121 4.37 -10.20 22.01
N THR A 122 4.62 -10.94 20.93
CA THR A 122 3.80 -12.10 20.54
C THR A 122 3.86 -13.20 21.62
N VAL A 123 5.04 -13.53 22.14
CA VAL A 123 5.19 -14.53 23.20
C VAL A 123 4.44 -14.10 24.46
N VAL A 124 4.63 -12.85 24.89
CA VAL A 124 3.90 -12.28 26.05
C VAL A 124 2.39 -12.31 25.79
N GLY A 125 1.94 -11.90 24.61
CA GLY A 125 0.53 -11.89 24.22
C GLY A 125 -0.11 -13.28 24.24
N ILE A 126 0.60 -14.31 23.77
CA ILE A 126 0.13 -15.70 23.84
C ILE A 126 0.01 -16.16 25.30
N LEU A 127 1.03 -15.90 26.13
CA LEU A 127 1.01 -16.28 27.55
C LEU A 127 -0.16 -15.60 28.29
N CYS A 128 -0.32 -14.28 28.10
CA CYS A 128 -1.44 -13.54 28.66
C CYS A 128 -2.78 -14.08 28.15
N GLY A 129 -2.90 -14.34 26.84
CA GLY A 129 -4.12 -14.86 26.21
C GLY A 129 -4.55 -16.23 26.76
N VAL A 130 -3.60 -17.12 27.05
CA VAL A 130 -3.89 -18.41 27.69
C VAL A 130 -4.41 -18.22 29.11
N VAL A 131 -3.82 -17.29 29.89
CA VAL A 131 -4.22 -17.03 31.27
C VAL A 131 -5.62 -16.39 31.35
N VAL A 132 -5.92 -15.42 30.48
CA VAL A 132 -7.18 -14.65 30.53
C VAL A 132 -8.28 -15.22 29.62
N GLY A 133 -7.98 -16.24 28.81
CA GLY A 133 -8.89 -16.76 27.77
C GLY A 133 -10.25 -17.22 28.31
N GLY A 134 -10.27 -17.83 29.50
CA GLY A 134 -11.52 -18.23 30.16
C GLY A 134 -12.36 -17.05 30.68
N TRP A 135 -11.75 -15.89 30.94
CA TRP A 135 -12.45 -14.71 31.48
C TRP A 135 -13.16 -13.90 30.41
N VAL A 136 -12.71 -14.00 29.16
CA VAL A 136 -13.25 -13.24 28.04
C VAL A 136 -14.39 -13.96 27.32
N GLU A 137 -14.75 -15.18 27.74
CA GLU A 137 -15.65 -16.05 26.98
C GLU A 137 -17.07 -15.50 26.82
N GLU A 138 -17.66 -14.98 27.90
CA GLU A 138 -19.02 -14.44 27.93
C GLU A 138 -19.14 -13.14 27.11
N TRP A 139 -18.14 -12.26 27.20
CA TRP A 139 -18.13 -10.94 26.55
C TRP A 139 -17.14 -10.87 25.37
N ARG A 140 -16.86 -12.00 24.71
CA ARG A 140 -15.76 -12.12 23.72
C ARG A 140 -15.83 -11.10 22.59
N PHE A 141 -17.03 -10.81 22.09
CA PHE A 141 -17.22 -9.83 21.02
C PHE A 141 -17.03 -8.39 21.51
N ALA A 142 -17.42 -8.11 22.76
CA ALA A 142 -17.19 -6.80 23.37
C ALA A 142 -15.69 -6.58 23.64
N TRP A 143 -15.00 -7.60 24.17
CA TRP A 143 -13.55 -7.58 24.35
C TRP A 143 -12.81 -7.44 23.02
N PHE A 144 -13.22 -8.20 22.00
CA PHE A 144 -12.66 -8.06 20.66
C PHE A 144 -12.89 -6.66 20.11
N ALA A 145 -14.12 -6.12 20.17
CA ALA A 145 -14.40 -4.78 19.69
C ALA A 145 -13.58 -3.70 20.42
N PHE A 146 -13.43 -3.83 21.75
CA PHE A 146 -12.61 -2.93 22.55
C PHE A 146 -11.14 -2.97 22.14
N TRP A 147 -10.54 -4.17 22.08
CA TRP A 147 -9.13 -4.32 21.72
C TRP A 147 -8.86 -3.96 20.26
N THR A 148 -9.77 -4.26 19.35
CA THR A 148 -9.70 -3.82 17.94
C THR A 148 -9.77 -2.29 17.85
N ALA A 149 -10.62 -1.62 18.63
CA ALA A 149 -10.66 -0.16 18.67
C ALA A 149 -9.32 0.43 19.17
N VAL A 150 -8.76 -0.13 20.25
CA VAL A 150 -7.43 0.27 20.77
C VAL A 150 -6.34 0.00 19.72
N HIS A 151 -6.36 -1.15 19.07
CA HIS A 151 -5.41 -1.56 18.04
C HIS A 151 -5.42 -0.61 16.84
N VAL A 152 -6.59 -0.36 16.25
CA VAL A 152 -6.73 0.54 15.09
C VAL A 152 -6.39 1.98 15.48
N TRP A 153 -6.77 2.43 16.68
CA TRP A 153 -6.41 3.76 17.19
C TRP A 153 -4.89 3.92 17.34
N ALA A 154 -4.22 2.95 17.96
CA ALA A 154 -2.76 2.97 18.11
C ALA A 154 -2.06 2.95 16.75
N ASN A 155 -2.51 2.10 15.82
CA ASN A 155 -1.95 2.04 14.47
C ASN A 155 -2.20 3.32 13.67
N PHE A 156 -3.37 3.95 13.81
CA PHE A 156 -3.66 5.25 13.21
C PHE A 156 -2.66 6.32 13.67
N HIS A 157 -2.40 6.41 14.97
CA HIS A 157 -1.40 7.33 15.50
C HIS A 157 0.03 6.95 15.08
N ALA A 158 0.35 5.66 15.03
CA ALA A 158 1.65 5.19 14.56
C ALA A 158 1.90 5.60 13.10
N VAL A 159 0.96 5.34 12.18
CA VAL A 159 1.12 5.74 10.77
C VAL A 159 1.15 7.25 10.59
N LYS A 160 0.41 8.03 11.41
CA LYS A 160 0.48 9.49 11.40
C LYS A 160 1.83 10.05 11.89
N SER A 161 2.55 9.29 12.71
CA SER A 161 3.88 9.69 13.20
C SER A 161 4.97 9.54 12.14
N VAL A 162 4.75 8.66 11.14
CA VAL A 162 5.69 8.46 10.03
C VAL A 162 5.56 9.61 9.03
N LYS A 163 6.68 10.33 8.81
CA LYS A 163 6.74 11.48 7.91
C LYS A 163 7.76 11.23 6.80
N PHE A 164 7.27 11.03 5.58
CA PHE A 164 8.13 10.87 4.40
C PHE A 164 8.62 12.23 3.88
N LYS A 165 9.84 12.29 3.36
CA LYS A 165 10.35 13.45 2.59
C LYS A 165 10.10 13.33 1.08
N THR A 166 9.60 12.19 0.62
CA THR A 166 9.33 11.88 -0.78
C THR A 166 7.89 12.24 -1.18
N LEU A 167 7.70 12.62 -2.45
CA LEU A 167 6.39 12.96 -2.99
C LEU A 167 5.64 11.69 -3.43
N ASN A 168 4.37 11.60 -3.04
CA ASN A 168 3.38 10.70 -3.66
C ASN A 168 2.28 11.52 -4.33
N PHE A 169 1.38 10.88 -5.07
CA PHE A 169 0.31 11.61 -5.77
C PHE A 169 -0.66 12.36 -4.84
N PRO A 170 -1.11 11.80 -3.69
CA PRO A 170 -1.92 12.56 -2.72
C PRO A 170 -1.25 13.85 -2.24
N ARG A 171 0.02 13.77 -1.82
CA ARG A 171 0.77 14.93 -1.30
C ARG A 171 1.06 15.93 -2.40
N LEU A 172 1.45 15.46 -3.59
CA LEU A 172 1.67 16.33 -4.74
C LEU A 172 0.38 17.07 -5.13
N ARG A 173 -0.77 16.40 -5.13
CA ARG A 173 -2.07 17.05 -5.38
C ARG A 173 -2.41 18.10 -4.31
N ALA A 174 -2.16 17.81 -3.04
CA ALA A 174 -2.39 18.78 -1.96
C ALA A 174 -1.55 20.05 -2.17
N ILE A 175 -0.25 19.87 -2.48
CA ILE A 175 0.68 20.98 -2.73
C ILE A 175 0.30 21.79 -3.99
N ILE A 176 -0.18 21.14 -5.05
CA ILE A 176 -0.63 21.82 -6.28
C ILE A 176 -1.86 22.70 -6.03
N ASN A 177 -2.76 22.25 -5.16
CA ASN A 177 -4.01 22.95 -4.86
C ASN A 177 -3.83 24.08 -3.83
N GLU A 178 -2.67 24.17 -3.17
CA GLU A 178 -2.38 25.18 -2.17
C GLU A 178 -2.06 26.54 -2.83
N GLU A 179 -2.83 27.57 -2.49
CA GLU A 179 -2.65 28.92 -3.05
C GLU A 179 -1.53 29.70 -2.33
N GLY A 180 -1.28 29.40 -1.05
CA GLY A 180 -0.39 30.15 -0.15
C GLY A 180 1.12 29.87 -0.29
N GLY A 181 1.54 28.89 -1.09
CA GLY A 181 2.95 28.54 -1.25
C GLY A 181 3.21 27.03 -1.24
N ILE A 182 4.49 26.64 -1.24
CA ILE A 182 4.86 25.23 -1.11
C ILE A 182 5.01 24.92 0.37
N VAL A 183 4.18 24.01 0.86
CA VAL A 183 4.18 23.52 2.23
C VAL A 183 5.27 22.46 2.40
N GLY A 184 5.92 22.43 3.56
CA GLY A 184 6.98 21.48 3.85
C GLY A 184 6.47 20.04 4.00
N PRO A 185 7.34 19.02 3.89
CA PRO A 185 6.93 17.62 4.00
C PRO A 185 6.31 17.26 5.35
N MET A 186 6.68 17.96 6.43
CA MET A 186 6.15 17.68 7.77
C MET A 186 4.75 18.22 7.99
N GLU A 187 4.39 19.26 7.24
CA GLU A 187 3.15 20.02 7.35
C GLU A 187 2.04 19.47 6.43
N VAL A 188 2.40 18.82 5.32
CA VAL A 188 1.42 18.17 4.44
C VAL A 188 0.89 16.89 5.10
N GLU A 189 -0.34 16.94 5.61
CA GLU A 189 -1.05 15.75 6.07
C GLU A 189 -1.60 14.93 4.91
N GLU A 190 -1.44 13.61 5.01
CA GLU A 190 -2.05 12.64 4.11
C GLU A 190 -3.25 11.99 4.80
N SER A 191 -4.37 11.87 4.07
CA SER A 191 -5.52 11.11 4.55
C SER A 191 -5.22 9.61 4.51
N VAL A 192 -5.11 9.00 5.69
CA VAL A 192 -4.81 7.57 5.85
C VAL A 192 -6.03 6.66 5.67
N PHE A 193 -7.26 7.21 5.75
CA PHE A 193 -8.51 6.46 5.58
C PHE A 193 -9.01 6.43 4.12
N CYS A 194 -8.25 6.95 3.16
CA CYS A 194 -8.65 7.00 1.76
C CYS A 194 -8.45 5.65 1.03
N PHE A 195 -8.96 4.56 1.60
CA PHE A 195 -8.79 3.20 1.07
C PHE A 195 -9.36 3.05 -0.34
N TRP A 196 -10.46 3.73 -0.67
CA TRP A 196 -11.03 3.70 -2.02
C TRP A 196 -10.11 4.30 -3.08
N ASP A 197 -9.48 5.44 -2.77
CA ASP A 197 -8.53 6.09 -3.68
C ASP A 197 -7.23 5.30 -3.78
N MET A 198 -6.77 4.74 -2.66
CA MET A 198 -5.65 3.79 -2.64
C MET A 198 -5.92 2.56 -3.53
N LEU A 199 -7.07 1.90 -3.36
CA LEU A 199 -7.42 0.68 -4.10
C LEU A 199 -7.67 0.96 -5.58
N ARG A 200 -8.24 2.12 -5.95
CA ARG A 200 -8.41 2.52 -7.35
C ARG A 200 -7.10 2.97 -8.00
N GLY A 201 -6.16 3.46 -7.20
CA GLY A 201 -4.93 4.06 -7.67
C GLY A 201 -5.15 5.44 -8.32
N SER A 202 -4.06 6.10 -8.67
CA SER A 202 -4.12 7.36 -9.42
C SER A 202 -4.63 7.11 -10.84
N LYS A 203 -5.32 8.11 -11.41
CA LYS A 203 -5.70 8.11 -12.84
C LYS A 203 -4.56 8.56 -13.76
N VAL A 204 -3.35 8.68 -13.22
CA VAL A 204 -2.14 9.09 -13.95
C VAL A 204 -1.24 7.87 -14.08
N ASP A 205 -0.93 7.49 -15.32
CA ASP A 205 0.01 6.42 -15.65
C ASP A 205 1.29 7.09 -16.22
N LEU A 206 2.32 7.22 -15.38
CA LEU A 206 3.63 7.77 -15.76
C LEU A 206 4.52 6.71 -16.40
N GLY A 207 5.32 7.10 -17.39
CA GLY A 207 6.30 6.20 -18.03
C GLY A 207 5.65 5.07 -18.84
N CYS A 208 4.55 5.36 -19.55
CA CYS A 208 3.91 4.41 -20.46
C CYS A 208 4.50 4.49 -21.88
N SER A 209 4.23 3.45 -22.67
CA SER A 209 4.78 3.37 -24.04
C SER A 209 4.11 4.41 -24.95
N LEU A 210 4.80 4.87 -26.00
CA LEU A 210 4.18 5.75 -26.99
C LEU A 210 2.95 5.10 -27.67
N ALA A 211 2.96 3.78 -27.83
CA ALA A 211 1.81 3.03 -28.36
C ALA A 211 0.56 3.17 -27.48
N ASP A 212 0.72 3.28 -26.15
CA ASP A 212 -0.39 3.49 -25.23
C ASP A 212 -1.07 4.84 -25.43
N LEU A 213 -0.31 5.86 -25.86
CA LEU A 213 -0.83 7.21 -26.13
C LEU A 213 -1.66 7.25 -27.42
N GLY A 214 -1.45 6.32 -28.35
CA GLY A 214 -2.16 6.23 -29.63
C GLY A 214 -1.32 6.72 -30.80
N LYS A 215 -1.97 7.20 -31.86
CA LYS A 215 -1.27 7.77 -33.02
C LYS A 215 -0.73 9.14 -32.64
N LEU A 216 0.59 9.23 -32.52
CA LEU A 216 1.34 10.48 -32.32
C LEU A 216 2.20 10.72 -33.55
N GLU A 217 2.32 11.97 -33.97
CA GLU A 217 3.26 12.37 -35.01
C GLU A 217 4.63 12.65 -34.39
N VAL A 218 5.71 12.55 -35.19
CA VAL A 218 7.06 12.85 -34.71
C VAL A 218 7.15 14.29 -34.16
N GLY A 219 6.42 15.23 -34.75
CA GLY A 219 6.34 16.62 -34.28
C GLY A 219 5.71 16.78 -32.89
N ASP A 220 4.84 15.85 -32.46
CA ASP A 220 4.21 15.89 -31.14
C ASP A 220 5.20 15.54 -30.02
N VAL A 221 6.27 14.83 -30.37
CA VAL A 221 7.22 14.22 -29.43
C VAL A 221 8.60 14.87 -29.51
N LYS A 222 9.01 15.30 -30.71
CA LYS A 222 10.36 15.83 -30.97
C LYS A 222 10.65 17.06 -30.10
N GLY A 223 11.77 17.01 -29.38
CA GLY A 223 12.23 18.08 -28.49
C GLY A 223 11.48 18.19 -27.16
N ARG A 224 10.47 17.36 -26.90
CA ARG A 224 9.75 17.33 -25.61
C ARG A 224 10.36 16.28 -24.70
N LYS A 225 10.46 16.60 -23.40
CA LYS A 225 10.91 15.67 -22.35
C LYS A 225 9.83 14.69 -21.91
N TYR A 226 8.57 15.07 -22.07
CA TYR A 226 7.42 14.23 -21.80
C TYR A 226 6.23 14.63 -22.67
N VAL A 227 5.30 13.70 -22.86
CA VAL A 227 4.04 13.91 -23.59
C VAL A 227 2.88 13.35 -22.77
N ILE A 228 1.81 14.12 -22.64
CA ILE A 228 0.62 13.76 -21.86
C ILE A 228 -0.58 13.65 -22.79
N VAL A 229 -1.27 12.52 -22.77
CA VAL A 229 -2.53 12.30 -23.50
C VAL A 229 -3.60 11.78 -22.56
N ARG A 230 -4.82 12.31 -22.68
CA ARG A 230 -5.97 11.77 -21.95
C ARG A 230 -6.62 10.67 -22.77
N LYS A 231 -6.64 9.45 -22.23
CA LYS A 231 -7.22 8.26 -22.89
C LYS A 231 -7.98 7.40 -21.87
N ASN A 232 -9.19 6.97 -22.21
CA ASN A 232 -10.04 6.13 -21.35
C ASN A 232 -10.22 6.68 -19.91
N GLY A 233 -10.36 8.01 -19.78
CA GLY A 233 -10.51 8.66 -18.47
C GLY A 233 -9.24 8.69 -17.60
N ARG A 234 -8.10 8.20 -18.12
CA ARG A 234 -6.77 8.30 -17.51
C ARG A 234 -5.88 9.27 -18.27
N LYS A 235 -4.85 9.79 -17.59
CA LYS A 235 -3.79 10.58 -18.21
C LYS A 235 -2.57 9.67 -18.38
N LYS A 236 -2.25 9.38 -19.63
CA LYS A 236 -1.10 8.58 -20.06
C LYS A 236 0.06 9.53 -20.32
N VAL A 237 1.20 9.27 -19.69
CA VAL A 237 2.38 10.11 -19.82
C VAL A 237 3.54 9.27 -20.35
N ALA A 238 4.04 9.62 -21.52
CA ALA A 238 5.27 9.08 -22.06
C ALA A 238 6.43 9.99 -21.64
N ILE A 239 7.55 9.39 -21.25
CA ILE A 239 8.73 10.10 -20.74
C ILE A 239 9.90 9.82 -21.68
N SER A 240 10.66 10.85 -22.02
CA SER A 240 11.84 10.72 -22.87
C SER A 240 12.99 10.06 -22.12
N ALA A 241 13.87 9.35 -22.84
CA ALA A 241 15.05 8.71 -22.28
C ALA A 241 16.08 9.69 -21.70
N ASP A 242 16.06 10.95 -22.16
CA ASP A 242 16.91 12.05 -21.70
C ASP A 242 16.22 12.97 -20.68
N ALA A 243 15.09 12.52 -20.09
CA ALA A 243 14.37 13.24 -19.06
C ALA A 243 15.05 13.07 -17.68
N SER A 244 15.23 14.19 -16.98
CA SER A 244 15.71 14.25 -15.60
C SER A 244 14.59 13.94 -14.59
N SER A 245 14.93 13.77 -13.31
CA SER A 245 13.93 13.63 -12.24
C SER A 245 13.02 14.86 -12.13
N GLU A 246 13.52 16.05 -12.45
CA GLU A 246 12.72 17.28 -12.50
C GLU A 246 11.69 17.22 -13.64
N ASP A 247 12.07 16.72 -14.81
CA ASP A 247 11.14 16.54 -15.93
C ASP A 247 10.02 15.54 -15.59
N VAL A 248 10.35 14.48 -14.84
CA VAL A 248 9.36 13.50 -14.35
C VAL A 248 8.40 14.13 -13.35
N LEU A 249 8.92 14.95 -12.42
CA LEU A 249 8.12 15.69 -11.46
C LEU A 249 7.20 16.71 -12.15
N ASP A 250 7.69 17.39 -13.17
CA ASP A 250 6.91 18.34 -13.97
C ASP A 250 5.79 17.63 -14.72
N ALA A 251 6.10 16.48 -15.35
CA ALA A 251 5.11 15.65 -16.01
C ALA A 251 4.03 15.15 -15.04
N ALA A 252 4.42 14.72 -13.82
CA ALA A 252 3.49 14.31 -12.77
C ALA A 252 2.60 15.47 -12.29
N THR A 253 3.20 16.64 -12.11
CA THR A 253 2.51 17.86 -11.67
C THR A 253 1.49 18.32 -12.72
N GLU A 254 1.88 18.37 -13.99
CA GLU A 254 0.99 18.74 -15.09
C GLU A 254 -0.11 17.68 -15.29
N ALA A 255 0.23 16.40 -15.16
CA ALA A 255 -0.75 15.33 -15.21
C ALA A 255 -1.74 15.41 -14.04
N LEU A 256 -1.35 15.83 -12.83
CA LEU A 256 -2.29 15.97 -11.73
C LEU A 256 -3.13 17.27 -11.81
N GLY A 257 -2.48 18.41 -11.98
CA GLY A 257 -3.09 19.75 -11.93
C GLY A 257 -3.68 20.24 -13.26
N GLY A 258 -3.31 19.64 -14.39
CA GLY A 258 -3.74 20.07 -15.73
C GLY A 258 -3.18 21.43 -16.16
N ARG A 259 -2.15 21.93 -15.48
CA ARG A 259 -1.44 23.19 -15.78
C ARG A 259 0.06 22.93 -15.72
N LYS A 260 0.83 23.69 -16.50
CA LYS A 260 2.29 23.63 -16.41
C LYS A 260 2.77 24.03 -15.01
N PRO A 261 3.80 23.37 -14.47
CA PRO A 261 4.39 23.73 -13.18
C PRO A 261 4.86 25.19 -13.16
N ARG A 262 4.91 25.78 -11.96
CA ARG A 262 5.45 27.14 -11.77
C ARG A 262 6.95 27.16 -12.13
N LYS A 263 7.49 28.32 -12.50
CA LYS A 263 8.94 28.45 -12.73
C LYS A 263 9.74 27.99 -11.50
N ASP A 264 10.82 27.25 -11.74
CA ASP A 264 11.72 26.69 -10.72
C ASP A 264 10.99 25.77 -9.71
N TRP A 265 9.95 25.05 -10.16
CA TRP A 265 9.10 24.21 -9.30
C TRP A 265 9.88 23.18 -8.47
N ALA A 266 10.74 22.41 -9.11
CA ALA A 266 11.58 21.40 -8.44
C ALA A 266 12.50 22.04 -7.39
N LYS A 267 13.13 23.17 -7.72
CA LYS A 267 13.96 23.93 -6.78
C LYS A 267 13.16 24.39 -5.57
N ARG A 268 11.97 24.96 -5.77
CA ARG A 268 11.12 25.41 -4.68
C ARG A 268 10.66 24.27 -3.76
N LEU A 269 10.41 23.08 -4.33
CA LEU A 269 10.12 21.88 -3.54
C LEU A 269 11.33 21.44 -2.72
N ALA A 270 12.52 21.43 -3.33
CA ALA A 270 13.76 21.13 -2.63
C ALA A 270 14.06 22.14 -1.51
N ASP A 271 13.86 23.44 -1.75
CA ASP A 271 14.02 24.51 -0.76
C ASP A 271 13.05 24.34 0.42
N ALA A 272 11.85 23.79 0.18
CA ALA A 272 10.88 23.43 1.21
C ALA A 272 11.18 22.08 1.92
N GLY A 273 12.25 21.39 1.54
CA GLY A 273 12.74 20.16 2.18
C GLY A 273 12.25 18.85 1.56
N TRP A 274 11.63 18.88 0.37
CA TRP A 274 11.22 17.69 -0.36
C TRP A 274 12.38 17.04 -1.10
N ARG A 275 12.39 15.70 -1.15
CA ARG A 275 13.25 14.94 -2.07
C ARG A 275 12.63 14.98 -3.47
N ILE A 276 13.41 15.48 -4.44
CA ILE A 276 13.02 15.62 -5.85
C ILE A 276 13.68 14.60 -6.77
N ASP A 277 14.64 13.86 -6.24
CA ASP A 277 15.36 12.76 -6.88
C ASP A 277 14.67 11.41 -6.67
N GLU A 278 13.83 11.30 -5.62
CA GLU A 278 13.13 10.08 -5.23
C GLU A 278 11.63 10.30 -5.06
N PHE A 279 10.84 9.47 -5.75
CA PHE A 279 9.37 9.54 -5.73
C PHE A 279 8.72 8.28 -5.16
N HIS A 280 7.66 8.50 -4.37
CA HIS A 280 6.71 7.50 -3.89
C HIS A 280 5.46 7.50 -4.79
N PHE A 281 5.64 7.50 -6.10
CA PHE A 281 4.63 7.11 -7.08
C PHE A 281 5.32 6.28 -8.17
N VAL A 282 4.56 5.40 -8.83
CA VAL A 282 5.14 4.51 -9.84
C VAL A 282 5.34 5.26 -11.15
N VAL A 283 6.55 5.12 -11.67
CA VAL A 283 6.93 5.54 -13.02
C VAL A 283 7.23 4.25 -13.77
N GLY A 284 6.47 3.95 -14.82
CA GLY A 284 6.71 2.77 -15.65
C GLY A 284 8.08 2.84 -16.33
N ASP A 285 8.58 1.70 -16.79
CA ASP A 285 9.95 1.58 -17.32
C ASP A 285 10.10 2.08 -18.76
N TRP A 286 8.99 2.35 -19.46
CA TRP A 286 9.06 2.78 -20.85
C TRP A 286 9.64 4.19 -20.96
N ARG A 287 10.65 4.33 -21.81
CA ARG A 287 11.24 5.60 -22.21
C ARG A 287 11.29 5.68 -23.72
N TYR A 288 10.90 6.81 -24.30
CA TYR A 288 11.02 7.02 -25.74
C TYR A 288 12.29 7.76 -26.09
N LYS A 289 12.79 7.52 -27.30
CA LYS A 289 13.88 8.28 -27.91
C LYS A 289 13.48 8.57 -29.36
N VAL A 290 13.65 9.82 -29.78
CA VAL A 290 13.46 10.21 -31.17
C VAL A 290 14.83 10.14 -31.84
N GLU A 291 15.00 9.23 -32.78
CA GLU A 291 16.22 9.17 -33.60
C GLU A 291 16.13 10.23 -34.70
N ASP A 292 17.12 11.12 -34.76
CA ASP A 292 17.31 11.97 -35.93
C ASP A 292 17.93 11.09 -37.02
N ASN A 293 17.10 10.55 -37.92
CA ASN A 293 17.59 10.00 -39.18
C ASN A 293 18.17 11.16 -40.01
N ARG A 294 19.49 11.33 -39.95
CA ARG A 294 20.27 12.06 -40.94
C ARG A 294 20.52 11.18 -42.14
#